data_AF-A0A1C6QP78-F1
#
_entry.id   AF-A0A1C6QP78-F1
#
_cell.length_a   1.000
_cell.length_b   1.000
_cell.length_c   1.000
_cell.angle_alpha   90.00
_cell.angle_beta   90.00
_cell.angle_gamma   90.00
#
_symmetry.space_group_name_H-M   'P 1'
#
loop_
_entity.id
_entity.type
_entity.pdbx_description
1 polymer ?
#
loop_
_entity_poly.entity_id
_entity_poly.type
_entity_poly.pdbx_seq_one_letter_code
_entity_poly.pdbx_strand_id
1 'polypeptide(L)'
;MTCPGEGGVTATDWYPRNDSKGLPVIRVRLPAGRCGPCPHLRDCVSSATGRRRELMLRQQQAPARRHRHVRAEQQTDAWKERYKIRAGVEGTISQAVGRCGLRRSRYRGMVKTSLQHQLTGAAINLARIDAHLTDTPRARTRTSHFAALRPAELTLDGAKQGPN
;
A
#
# COMPACT_ATOMS: atom_id res chain seq x y z
N MET A 1 -6.88 -16.19 -16.61
CA MET A 1 -5.69 -15.91 -15.76
C MET A 1 -4.58 -16.84 -16.19
N THR A 2 -3.39 -16.31 -16.45
CA THR A 2 -2.28 -17.04 -17.08
C THR A 2 -1.08 -17.10 -16.13
N CYS A 3 -0.39 -18.25 -16.09
CA CYS A 3 0.85 -18.42 -15.34
C CYS A 3 1.96 -17.53 -15.93
N PRO A 4 2.73 -16.78 -15.11
CA PRO A 4 3.84 -15.97 -15.61
C PRO A 4 5.10 -16.78 -15.94
N GLY A 5 5.13 -18.08 -15.63
CA GLY A 5 6.25 -18.95 -15.96
C GLY A 5 6.37 -19.22 -17.46
N GLU A 6 7.56 -19.66 -17.88
CA GLU A 6 7.83 -20.03 -19.27
C GLU A 6 6.82 -21.09 -19.73
N GLY A 7 6.06 -20.78 -20.79
CA GLY A 7 4.99 -21.63 -21.32
C GLY A 7 3.54 -21.21 -21.01
N GLY A 8 3.32 -20.12 -20.26
CA GLY A 8 2.06 -19.35 -20.30
C GLY A 8 0.77 -20.17 -20.15
N VAL A 9 0.63 -20.96 -19.08
CA VAL A 9 -0.54 -21.84 -18.90
C VAL A 9 -1.75 -21.07 -18.37
N THR A 10 -2.89 -21.17 -19.07
CA THR A 10 -4.16 -20.56 -18.64
C THR A 10 -4.91 -21.45 -17.65
N ALA A 11 -5.46 -20.84 -16.59
CA ALA A 11 -6.32 -21.54 -15.64
C ALA A 11 -7.67 -21.90 -16.27
N THR A 12 -8.04 -23.17 -16.21
CA THR A 12 -9.27 -23.72 -16.79
C THR A 12 -10.39 -23.92 -15.78
N ASP A 13 -10.08 -24.00 -14.49
CA ASP A 13 -11.04 -24.32 -13.43
C ASP A 13 -11.23 -23.12 -12.49
N TRP A 14 -12.45 -22.56 -12.53
CA TRP A 14 -12.91 -21.41 -11.76
C TRP A 14 -14.19 -21.79 -11.03
N TYR A 15 -14.19 -21.76 -9.71
CA TYR A 15 -15.35 -22.18 -8.93
C TYR A 15 -15.54 -21.35 -7.66
N PRO A 16 -16.79 -21.06 -7.29
CA PRO A 16 -17.10 -20.35 -6.05
C PRO A 16 -16.84 -21.26 -4.84
N ARG A 17 -16.38 -20.65 -3.75
CA ARG A 17 -16.22 -21.29 -2.44
C ARG A 17 -16.33 -20.23 -1.35
N ASN A 18 -16.55 -20.65 -0.10
CA ASN A 18 -16.38 -19.75 1.04
C ASN A 18 -14.99 -19.94 1.67
N ASP A 19 -14.38 -18.86 2.15
CA ASP A 19 -13.16 -18.94 2.95
C ASP A 19 -13.45 -19.42 4.39
N SER A 20 -12.41 -19.56 5.21
CA SER A 20 -12.56 -19.99 6.61
C SER A 20 -13.39 -19.04 7.48
N LYS A 21 -13.70 -17.83 6.99
CA LYS A 21 -14.54 -16.83 7.65
C LYS A 21 -15.94 -16.73 7.03
N GLY A 22 -16.30 -17.66 6.14
CA GLY A 22 -17.60 -17.69 5.47
C GLY A 22 -17.75 -16.67 4.34
N LEU A 23 -16.69 -15.98 3.91
CA LEU A 23 -16.78 -14.98 2.85
C LEU A 23 -16.69 -15.62 1.46
N PRO A 24 -17.49 -15.14 0.48
CA PRO A 24 -17.46 -15.68 -0.88
C PRO A 24 -16.13 -15.37 -1.57
N VAL A 25 -15.51 -16.41 -2.12
CA VAL A 25 -14.26 -16.36 -2.87
C VAL A 25 -14.38 -17.19 -4.14
N ILE A 26 -13.64 -16.81 -5.16
CA ILE A 26 -13.47 -17.59 -6.39
C ILE A 26 -12.12 -18.29 -6.28
N ARG A 27 -12.12 -19.61 -6.37
CA ARG A 27 -10.92 -20.41 -6.46
C ARG A 27 -10.58 -20.63 -7.92
N VAL A 28 -9.31 -20.41 -8.25
CA VAL A 28 -8.78 -20.56 -9.60
C VAL A 28 -7.66 -21.57 -9.57
N ARG A 29 -7.81 -22.66 -10.29
CA ARG A 29 -6.82 -23.75 -10.33
C ARG A 29 -6.14 -23.80 -11.68
N LEU A 30 -4.81 -23.92 -11.62
CA LEU A 30 -4.04 -24.26 -12.80
C LEU A 30 -4.11 -25.77 -13.06
N PRO A 31 -4.06 -26.21 -14.33
CA PRO A 31 -4.06 -27.63 -14.67
C PRO A 31 -2.89 -28.38 -14.01
N ALA A 32 -3.19 -29.43 -13.25
CA ALA A 32 -2.17 -30.20 -12.54
C ALA A 32 -1.17 -30.88 -13.50
N GLY A 33 -1.62 -31.33 -14.67
CA GLY A 33 -0.73 -31.93 -15.67
C GLY A 33 0.30 -30.97 -16.27
N ARG A 34 0.06 -29.65 -16.20
CA ARG A 34 1.02 -28.63 -16.64
C ARG A 34 1.81 -28.04 -15.47
N CYS A 35 1.20 -27.91 -14.30
CA CYS A 35 1.84 -27.34 -13.12
C CYS A 35 2.74 -28.35 -12.37
N GLY A 36 2.34 -29.63 -12.34
CA GLY A 36 3.07 -30.71 -11.67
C GLY A 36 4.50 -30.91 -12.17
N PRO A 37 4.76 -30.99 -13.49
CA PRO A 37 6.12 -31.15 -14.03
C PRO A 37 6.90 -29.82 -14.11
N CYS A 38 6.32 -28.70 -13.69
CA CYS A 38 6.98 -27.40 -13.76
C CYS A 38 8.17 -27.35 -12.77
N PRO A 39 9.39 -26.99 -13.22
CA PRO A 39 10.56 -26.88 -12.33
C PRO A 39 10.35 -25.83 -11.23
N HIS A 40 9.56 -24.80 -11.49
CA HIS A 40 9.23 -23.71 -10.56
C HIS A 40 8.00 -23.99 -9.68
N LEU A 41 7.50 -25.23 -9.63
CA LEU A 41 6.33 -25.57 -8.82
C LEU A 41 6.50 -25.16 -7.34
N ARG A 42 7.71 -25.34 -6.79
CA ARG A 42 8.02 -25.05 -5.39
C ARG A 42 8.14 -23.56 -5.09
N ASP A 43 8.44 -22.74 -6.09
CA ASP A 43 8.40 -21.27 -5.98
C ASP A 43 6.95 -20.75 -5.90
N CYS A 44 6.00 -21.51 -6.48
CA CYS A 44 4.60 -21.14 -6.56
C CYS A 44 3.70 -21.79 -5.50
N VAL A 45 4.08 -22.96 -4.97
CA VAL A 45 3.26 -23.81 -4.09
C VAL A 45 4.10 -24.26 -2.90
N SER A 46 3.80 -23.70 -1.73
CA SER A 46 4.50 -23.99 -0.48
C SER A 46 4.15 -25.34 0.14
N SER A 47 2.99 -25.92 -0.19
CA SER A 47 2.58 -27.23 0.34
C SER A 47 3.38 -28.36 -0.32
N ALA A 48 4.03 -29.20 0.49
CA ALA A 48 4.80 -30.36 0.03
C ALA A 48 3.96 -31.34 -0.81
N THR A 49 2.68 -31.53 -0.47
CA THR A 49 1.74 -32.39 -1.22
C THR A 49 1.05 -31.66 -2.38
N GLY A 50 1.26 -30.35 -2.52
CA GLY A 50 0.69 -29.54 -3.57
C GLY A 50 1.23 -29.93 -4.95
N ARG A 51 0.33 -30.34 -5.85
CA ARG A 51 0.64 -30.73 -7.25
C ARG A 51 0.27 -29.65 -8.28
N ARG A 52 -0.35 -28.55 -7.84
CA ARG A 52 -0.74 -27.44 -8.69
C ARG A 52 -0.85 -26.13 -7.91
N ARG A 53 -0.70 -25.02 -8.61
CA ARG A 53 -1.01 -23.70 -8.09
C ARG A 53 -2.52 -23.47 -8.08
N GLU A 54 -3.03 -23.07 -6.93
CA GLU A 54 -4.41 -22.65 -6.72
C GLU A 54 -4.39 -21.25 -6.11
N LEU A 55 -5.19 -20.35 -6.66
CA LEU A 55 -5.33 -18.99 -6.17
C LEU A 55 -6.73 -18.76 -5.62
N MET A 56 -6.78 -17.96 -4.57
CA MET A 56 -8.02 -17.46 -4.01
C MET A 56 -8.20 -16.01 -4.43
N LEU A 57 -9.18 -15.75 -5.26
CA LEU A 57 -9.62 -14.41 -5.61
C LEU A 57 -10.81 -14.05 -4.74
N ARG A 58 -10.69 -13.00 -3.92
CA ARG A 58 -11.84 -12.50 -3.16
C ARG A 58 -12.75 -11.72 -4.11
N GLN A 59 -14.06 -12.01 -4.09
CA GLN A 59 -15.04 -11.26 -4.86
C GLN A 59 -15.19 -9.86 -4.26
N GLN A 60 -14.46 -8.90 -4.84
CA GLN A 60 -14.20 -7.57 -4.29
C GLN A 60 -15.36 -6.58 -4.49
N GLN A 61 -16.57 -6.87 -4.04
CA GLN A 61 -17.68 -5.92 -4.26
C GLN A 61 -17.79 -4.86 -3.16
N ALA A 62 -17.87 -5.22 -1.88
CA ALA A 62 -18.12 -4.24 -0.82
C ALA A 62 -16.88 -3.41 -0.40
N PRO A 63 -15.71 -4.00 -0.09
CA PRO A 63 -14.56 -3.23 0.39
C PRO A 63 -13.96 -2.33 -0.70
N ALA A 64 -13.86 -2.83 -1.94
CA ALA A 64 -13.29 -2.06 -3.04
C ALA A 64 -14.11 -0.82 -3.39
N ARG A 65 -15.44 -0.91 -3.38
CA ARG A 65 -16.33 0.24 -3.59
C ARG A 65 -16.15 1.29 -2.50
N ARG A 66 -16.10 0.87 -1.23
CA ARG A 66 -15.81 1.78 -0.11
C ARG A 66 -14.45 2.45 -0.25
N HIS A 67 -13.42 1.70 -0.61
CA HIS A 67 -12.08 2.27 -0.82
C HIS A 67 -12.06 3.27 -1.98
N ARG A 68 -12.73 2.97 -3.10
CA ARG A 68 -12.85 3.91 -4.23
C ARG A 68 -13.58 5.19 -3.83
N HIS A 69 -14.67 5.07 -3.09
CA HIS A 69 -15.42 6.22 -2.60
C HIS A 69 -14.57 7.11 -1.69
N VAL A 70 -13.92 6.53 -0.68
CA VAL A 70 -12.99 7.26 0.21
C VAL A 70 -11.85 7.90 -0.59
N ARG A 71 -11.30 7.23 -1.61
CA ARG A 71 -10.27 7.84 -2.47
C ARG A 71 -10.79 9.01 -3.29
N ALA A 72 -12.04 8.95 -3.76
CA ALA A 72 -12.66 10.08 -4.46
C ALA A 72 -12.87 11.26 -3.50
N GLU A 73 -13.36 11.01 -2.28
CA GLU A 73 -13.48 12.03 -1.24
C GLU A 73 -12.13 12.67 -0.90
N GLN A 74 -11.06 11.88 -0.83
CA GLN A 74 -9.70 12.36 -0.58
C GLN A 74 -9.19 13.36 -1.62
N GLN A 75 -9.73 13.35 -2.84
CA GLN A 75 -9.34 14.31 -3.88
C GLN A 75 -10.05 15.66 -3.74
N THR A 76 -11.12 15.74 -2.95
CA THR A 76 -11.86 16.99 -2.75
C THR A 76 -11.06 17.98 -1.93
N ASP A 77 -11.17 19.27 -2.24
CA ASP A 77 -10.42 20.30 -1.54
C ASP A 77 -10.87 20.47 -0.08
N ALA A 78 -12.16 20.27 0.20
CA ALA A 78 -12.67 20.22 1.57
C ALA A 78 -12.04 19.08 2.40
N TRP A 79 -11.76 17.93 1.78
CA TRP A 79 -11.04 16.86 2.47
C TRP A 79 -9.57 17.23 2.70
N LYS A 80 -8.89 17.76 1.67
CA LYS A 80 -7.50 18.21 1.78
C LYS A 80 -7.34 19.26 2.87
N GLU A 81 -8.24 20.24 2.95
CA GLU A 81 -8.22 21.31 3.94
C GLU A 81 -8.27 20.74 5.37
N ARG A 82 -9.25 19.86 5.64
CA ARG A 82 -9.35 19.17 6.93
C ARG A 82 -8.11 18.32 7.23
N TYR A 83 -7.50 17.73 6.20
CA TYR A 83 -6.34 16.87 6.35
C TYR A 83 -5.02 17.63 6.54
N LYS A 84 -4.94 18.94 6.23
CA LYS A 84 -3.70 19.75 6.38
C LYS A 84 -3.12 19.68 7.79
N ILE A 85 -3.96 19.74 8.83
CA ILE A 85 -3.53 19.65 10.23
C ILE A 85 -2.81 18.32 10.48
N ARG A 86 -3.44 17.22 10.04
CA ARG A 86 -2.87 15.88 10.19
C ARG A 86 -1.61 15.69 9.37
N ALA A 87 -1.56 16.20 8.14
CA ALA A 87 -0.35 16.18 7.31
C ALA A 87 0.82 16.91 8.01
N GLY A 88 0.55 18.01 8.71
CA GLY A 88 1.54 18.71 9.53
C GLY A 88 2.09 17.85 10.68
N VAL A 89 1.21 17.13 11.39
CA VAL A 89 1.61 16.19 12.45
C VAL A 89 2.45 15.04 11.89
N GLU A 90 1.99 14.41 10.80
CA GLU A 90 2.69 13.31 10.14
C GLU A 90 4.08 13.74 9.61
N GLY A 91 4.17 14.96 9.07
CA GLY A 91 5.45 15.57 8.67
C GLY A 91 6.40 15.79 9.86
N THR A 92 5.87 16.19 11.01
CA THR A 92 6.64 16.34 12.27
C THR A 92 7.18 15.00 12.75
N ILE A 93 6.34 13.96 12.75
CA ILE A 93 6.75 12.60 13.12
C ILE A 93 7.81 12.09 12.15
N SER A 94 7.64 12.31 10.85
CA SER A 94 8.63 11.94 9.84
C SER A 94 9.98 12.61 10.08
N GLN A 95 10.00 13.91 10.39
CA GLN A 95 11.21 14.64 10.76
C GLN A 95 11.87 14.07 12.02
N ALA A 96 11.08 13.77 13.06
CA ALA A 96 11.58 13.17 14.30
C ALA A 96 12.20 11.79 14.08
N VAL A 97 11.55 10.95 13.26
CA VAL A 97 12.05 9.60 12.95
C VAL A 97 13.30 9.67 12.08
N GLY A 98 13.27 10.47 11.01
CA GLY A 98 14.33 10.53 10.01
C GLY A 98 15.58 11.27 10.48
N ARG A 99 15.43 12.38 11.20
CA ARG A 99 16.55 13.23 11.63
C ARG A 99 17.01 12.94 13.05
N CYS A 100 16.11 12.54 13.94
CA CYS A 100 16.40 12.40 15.37
C CYS A 100 16.35 10.95 15.88
N GLY A 101 15.99 9.98 15.03
CA GLY A 101 15.98 8.56 15.39
C GLY A 101 14.93 8.17 16.42
N LEU A 102 13.78 8.87 16.46
CA LEU A 102 12.74 8.74 17.51
C LEU A 102 12.24 7.29 17.76
N ARG A 103 12.37 6.37 16.80
CA ARG A 103 11.96 4.96 16.96
C ARG A 103 12.84 4.16 17.93
N ARG A 104 13.99 4.71 18.35
CA ARG A 104 14.93 4.05 19.26
C ARG A 104 15.27 4.98 20.41
N SER A 105 15.06 4.52 21.64
CA SER A 105 15.60 5.20 22.81
C SER A 105 17.02 4.72 23.07
N ARG A 106 17.95 5.66 23.28
CA ARG A 106 19.34 5.35 23.64
C ARG A 106 19.47 4.95 25.12
N TYR A 107 18.43 5.23 25.91
CA TYR A 107 18.41 5.01 27.34
C TYR A 107 17.36 3.97 27.72
N ARG A 108 17.60 3.27 28.83
CA ARG A 108 16.64 2.36 29.44
C ARG A 108 15.82 3.09 30.51
N GLY A 109 14.52 2.84 30.55
CA GLY A 109 13.58 3.38 31.54
C GLY A 109 12.77 4.59 31.03
N MET A 110 11.49 4.64 31.42
CA MET A 110 10.50 5.59 30.90
C MET A 110 10.87 7.06 31.14
N VAL A 111 11.46 7.39 32.29
CA VAL A 111 11.85 8.77 32.63
C VAL A 111 12.89 9.31 31.65
N LYS A 112 13.94 8.53 31.37
CA LYS A 112 15.01 8.92 30.44
C LYS A 112 14.50 8.97 29.00
N THR A 113 13.64 8.03 28.61
CA THR A 113 12.99 8.05 27.29
C THR A 113 12.08 9.27 27.11
N SER A 114 11.31 9.63 28.14
CA SER A 114 10.47 10.85 28.14
C SER A 114 11.31 12.10 27.93
N LEU A 115 12.41 12.25 28.68
CA LEU A 115 13.35 13.37 28.49
C LEU A 115 13.93 13.40 27.08
N GLN A 116 14.36 12.25 26.53
CA GLN A 116 14.85 12.16 25.15
C GLN A 116 13.80 12.65 24.14
N HIS A 117 12.52 12.29 24.32
CA HIS A 117 11.44 12.72 23.44
C HIS A 117 11.16 14.22 23.55
N GLN A 118 11.18 14.78 24.77
CA GLN A 118 11.01 16.22 24.98
C GLN A 118 12.13 17.02 24.30
N LEU A 119 13.39 16.60 24.49
CA LEU A 119 14.55 17.21 23.83
C LEU A 119 14.48 17.07 22.31
N THR A 120 13.99 15.93 21.81
CA THR A 120 13.76 15.74 20.36
C THR A 120 12.70 16.71 19.83
N GLY A 121 11.61 16.92 20.57
CA GLY A 121 10.59 17.91 20.24
C GLY A 121 11.15 19.33 20.19
N ALA A 122 11.95 19.72 21.19
CA ALA A 122 12.63 21.01 21.22
C ALA A 122 13.57 21.21 20.02
N ALA A 123 14.39 20.20 19.69
CA ALA A 123 15.30 20.26 18.54
C ALA A 123 14.54 20.42 17.20
N ILE A 124 13.39 19.78 17.05
CA ILE A 124 12.53 19.94 15.87
C ILE A 124 11.98 21.36 15.77
N ASN A 125 11.53 21.93 16.89
CA ASN A 125 11.03 23.31 16.92
C ASN A 125 12.13 24.29 16.51
N LEU A 126 13.34 24.15 17.05
CA LEU A 126 14.49 24.98 16.66
C LEU A 126 14.81 24.86 15.17
N ALA A 127 14.86 23.63 14.64
CA ALA A 127 15.10 23.41 13.21
C ALA A 127 14.01 24.01 12.30
N ARG A 128 12.78 24.13 12.79
CA ARG A 128 11.67 24.75 12.05
C ARG A 128 11.71 26.27 12.10
N ILE A 129 12.08 26.83 13.25
CA ILE A 129 12.31 28.28 13.38
C ILE A 129 13.45 28.69 12.46
N ASP A 130 14.58 27.99 12.51
CA ASP A 130 15.71 28.21 11.60
C ASP A 130 15.29 28.14 10.12
N ALA A 131 14.57 27.09 9.73
CA ALA A 131 14.07 26.96 8.36
C ALA A 131 13.11 28.09 7.96
N HIS A 132 12.31 28.62 8.90
CA HIS A 132 11.42 29.75 8.64
C HIS A 132 12.19 31.07 8.49
N LEU A 133 13.18 31.32 9.33
CA LEU A 133 14.00 32.54 9.29
C LEU A 133 14.92 32.59 8.05
N THR A 134 15.28 31.43 7.51
CA THR A 134 16.17 31.31 6.34
C THR A 134 15.42 31.09 5.02
N ASP A 135 14.09 31.15 5.02
CA ASP A 135 13.22 30.80 3.88
C ASP A 135 13.54 29.43 3.26
N THR A 136 14.03 28.50 4.08
CA THR A 136 14.35 27.15 3.62
C THR A 136 13.05 26.43 3.24
N PRO A 137 12.91 25.95 1.99
CA PRO A 137 11.69 25.30 1.55
C PRO A 137 11.43 24.00 2.32
N ARG A 138 10.16 23.76 2.67
CA ARG A 138 9.74 22.53 3.33
C ARG A 138 10.03 21.33 2.43
N ALA A 139 10.56 20.26 3.03
CA ALA A 139 10.85 19.02 2.31
C ALA A 139 9.59 18.51 1.58
N ARG A 140 9.75 18.18 0.29
CA ARG A 140 8.66 17.64 -0.54
C ARG A 140 8.23 16.26 -0.02
N THR A 141 6.93 15.96 -0.15
CA THR A 141 6.40 14.63 0.13
C THR A 141 7.19 13.58 -0.66
N ARG A 142 7.80 12.63 0.04
CA ARG A 142 8.53 11.53 -0.58
C ARG A 142 7.57 10.69 -1.43
N THR A 143 7.85 10.55 -2.71
CA THR A 143 7.24 9.53 -3.57
C THR A 143 7.85 8.17 -3.25
N SER A 144 7.00 7.18 -2.93
CA SER A 144 7.48 5.80 -2.75
C SER A 144 7.87 5.20 -4.10
N HIS A 145 8.77 4.20 -4.11
CA HIS A 145 9.14 3.49 -5.35
C HIS A 145 7.92 2.96 -6.10
N PHE A 146 6.96 2.38 -5.38
CA PHE A 146 5.71 1.90 -5.99
C PHE A 146 4.87 3.04 -6.59
N ALA A 147 4.80 4.21 -5.93
CA ALA A 147 4.08 5.36 -6.47
C ALA A 147 4.76 5.98 -7.70
N ALA A 148 6.08 5.82 -7.82
CA ALA A 148 6.86 6.23 -8.99
C ALA A 148 6.65 5.28 -10.19
N LEU A 149 6.32 4.01 -9.94
CA LEU A 149 5.94 3.03 -10.97
C LEU A 149 4.49 3.18 -11.44
N ARG A 150 3.78 4.25 -11.05
CA ARG A 150 2.42 4.48 -11.56
C ARG A 150 2.51 4.64 -13.08
N PRO A 151 1.77 3.83 -13.86
CA PRO A 151 1.68 4.04 -15.30
C PRO A 151 1.19 5.47 -15.55
N ALA A 152 1.82 6.19 -16.47
CA ALA A 152 1.16 7.34 -17.09
C ALA A 152 -0.17 6.82 -17.64
N GLU A 153 -1.27 7.49 -17.29
CA GLU A 153 -2.62 7.00 -17.55
C GLU A 153 -2.77 6.37 -18.94
N LEU A 154 -3.24 5.13 -18.98
CA LEU A 154 -4.10 4.69 -20.08
C LEU A 154 -5.34 5.58 -19.98
N THR A 155 -5.34 6.68 -20.74
CA THR A 155 -6.56 7.38 -21.15
C THR A 155 -7.45 6.32 -21.80
N LEU A 156 -8.31 5.70 -21.00
CA LEU A 156 -9.47 4.99 -21.54
C LEU A 156 -10.43 6.09 -21.98
N ASP A 157 -10.20 6.60 -23.19
CA ASP A 157 -11.17 7.36 -23.94
C ASP A 157 -12.47 6.55 -23.99
N GLY A 158 -13.52 7.08 -23.38
CA GLY A 158 -14.75 6.33 -23.18
C GLY A 158 -15.91 7.20 -22.70
N ALA A 159 -16.60 7.78 -23.69
CA ALA A 159 -18.01 8.18 -23.67
C ALA A 159 -18.41 9.48 -22.94
N LYS A 160 -18.36 10.59 -23.68
CA LYS A 160 -19.47 11.54 -23.73
C LYS A 160 -19.91 11.71 -25.19
N GLN A 161 -20.90 10.91 -25.63
CA GLN A 161 -21.83 11.35 -26.67
C GLN A 161 -23.04 11.94 -25.94
N GLY A 162 -23.23 13.25 -26.04
CA GLY A 162 -24.45 13.91 -25.61
C GLY A 162 -25.59 13.63 -26.60
N PRO A 163 -26.87 13.69 -26.17
CA PRO A 163 -27.99 13.54 -27.08
C PRO A 163 -28.14 14.79 -27.96
N ASN A 164 -28.66 14.56 -29.18
CA ASN A 164 -29.04 15.55 -30.19
C ASN A 164 -29.93 16.68 -29.65
#